data_AF-A0A5P2CAA3-F1
#
_entry.id   AF-A0A5P2CAA3-F1
#
_cell.length_a   1.000
_cell.length_b   1.000
_cell.length_c   1.000
_cell.angle_alpha   90.00
_cell.angle_beta   90.00
_cell.angle_gamma   90.00
#
_symmetry.space_group_name_H-M   'P 1'
#
loop_
_entity.id
_entity.type
_entity.pdbx_description
1 polymer ?
#
loop_
_entity_poly.entity_id
_entity_poly.type
_entity_poly.pdbx_seq_one_letter_code
_entity_poly.pdbx_strand_id
1 'polypeptide(L)'
;MRRAQAAGRYERLSGARMVLAVRGTGSVILEGAHGGVERRRWNDIGPRTRLRLLRRTPLGLEPVALWLNEDGLPRDGRGWEHTFDVANERIAMLGSAGFTCTAHMLRHSCALRWYAIGRLVHACRLGHLTVVQRQDFREQFGDTWHLVQTMLGHLRVETTKAVYLEPFRTLDVEMLLAHADGFAIEMFMAEVFTGHSRVRTDPLAGVR
;
A
#
# COMPACT_ATOMS: atom_id res chain seq x y z
N MET A 1 11.66 20.26 -5.45
CA MET A 1 12.73 20.20 -4.42
C MET A 1 13.75 21.32 -4.56
N ARG A 2 14.63 21.38 -5.57
CA ARG A 2 15.70 22.41 -5.67
C ARG A 2 15.20 23.86 -5.53
N ARG A 3 14.08 24.20 -6.17
CA ARG A 3 13.43 25.52 -6.02
C ARG A 3 12.99 25.81 -4.58
N ALA A 4 12.53 24.80 -3.84
CA ALA A 4 12.16 24.93 -2.43
C ALA A 4 13.39 25.15 -1.52
N GLN A 5 14.50 24.45 -1.80
CA GLN A 5 15.79 24.64 -1.11
C GLN A 5 16.31 26.05 -1.33
N ALA A 6 16.41 26.48 -2.58
CA ALA A 6 16.87 27.83 -2.93
C ALA A 6 16.00 28.93 -2.30
N ALA A 7 14.70 28.68 -2.16
CA ALA A 7 13.77 29.59 -1.50
C ALA A 7 13.78 29.49 0.04
N GLY A 8 14.62 28.65 0.65
CA GLY A 8 14.71 28.47 2.11
C GLY A 8 13.43 27.92 2.75
N ARG A 9 12.63 27.14 2.01
CA ARG A 9 11.30 26.69 2.47
C ARG A 9 11.38 25.64 3.58
N TYR A 10 12.41 24.80 3.57
CA TYR A 10 12.55 23.71 4.54
C TYR A 10 13.06 24.22 5.88
N GLU A 11 13.92 25.24 5.88
CA GLU A 11 14.44 25.94 7.05
C GLU A 11 13.32 26.66 7.81
N ARG A 12 12.30 27.15 7.10
CA ARG A 12 11.11 27.81 7.68
C ARG A 12 10.04 26.84 8.17
N LEU A 13 10.22 25.53 8.01
CA LEU A 13 9.21 24.54 8.38
C LEU A 13 9.14 24.39 9.91
N SER A 14 8.06 24.90 10.51
CA SER A 14 7.85 24.84 11.96
C SER A 14 7.78 23.39 12.46
N GLY A 15 8.55 23.06 13.50
CA GLY A 15 8.58 21.72 14.08
C GLY A 15 9.21 20.67 13.15
N ALA A 16 10.08 21.09 12.23
CA ALA A 16 10.95 20.17 11.51
C ALA A 16 11.82 19.37 12.47
N ARG A 17 12.03 18.09 12.17
CA ARG A 17 12.95 17.22 12.92
C ARG A 17 13.97 16.60 11.97
N MET A 18 15.22 16.58 12.40
CA MET A 18 16.30 16.03 11.59
C MET A 18 16.39 14.51 11.74
N VAL A 19 16.41 13.83 10.59
CA VAL A 19 16.79 12.42 10.48
C VAL A 19 18.30 12.33 10.45
N LEU A 20 18.87 11.68 11.47
CA LEU A 20 20.31 11.50 11.64
C LEU A 20 20.78 10.19 11.00
N ALA A 21 19.96 9.13 11.09
CA ALA A 21 20.22 7.86 10.43
C ALA A 21 18.95 7.02 10.26
N VAL A 22 18.95 6.15 9.25
CA VAL A 22 17.95 5.10 9.09
C VAL A 22 18.61 3.76 9.42
N ARG A 23 17.96 2.93 10.25
CA ARG A 23 18.48 1.63 10.68
C ARG A 23 17.57 0.53 10.13
N GLY A 24 18.01 -0.07 9.02
CA GLY A 24 17.23 -1.04 8.26
C GLY A 24 15.90 -0.46 7.79
N THR A 25 14.86 -1.29 7.73
CA THR A 25 13.51 -0.86 7.32
C THR A 25 12.61 -0.47 8.49
N GLY A 26 13.02 -0.76 9.74
CA GLY A 26 12.12 -0.69 10.89
C GLY A 26 12.22 0.58 11.74
N SER A 27 13.37 1.24 11.78
CA SER A 27 13.59 2.35 12.72
C SER A 27 14.42 3.50 12.15
N VAL A 28 14.25 4.66 12.77
CA VAL A 28 14.92 5.90 12.43
C VAL A 28 15.48 6.54 13.70
N ILE A 29 16.63 7.20 13.52
CA ILE A 29 17.30 7.99 14.54
C ILE A 29 17.03 9.45 14.20
N LEU A 30 16.41 10.17 15.13
CA LEU A 30 16.00 11.56 15.00
C LEU A 30 16.76 12.44 16.00
N GLU A 31 16.90 13.71 15.69
CA GLU A 31 17.25 14.72 16.68
C GLU A 31 16.11 14.86 17.71
N GLY A 32 16.43 14.76 18.99
CA GLY A 32 15.48 14.81 20.10
C GLY A 32 14.82 16.20 20.23
N ALA A 33 13.56 16.23 20.67
CA ALA A 33 12.80 17.48 20.80
C ALA A 33 13.41 18.49 21.81
N HIS A 34 14.20 18.00 22.76
CA HIS A 34 14.90 18.79 23.78
C HIS A 34 16.42 18.66 23.68
N GLY A 35 16.93 18.35 22.48
CA GLY A 35 18.32 17.98 22.26
C GLY A 35 18.58 16.48 22.40
N GLY A 36 19.77 16.06 22.02
CA GLY A 36 20.16 14.66 21.99
C GLY A 36 19.55 13.89 20.82
N VAL A 37 19.51 12.56 20.97
CA VAL A 37 19.15 11.63 19.90
C VAL A 37 18.01 10.72 20.36
N GLU A 38 16.98 10.59 19.53
CA GLU A 38 15.83 9.73 19.79
C GLU A 38 15.74 8.62 18.74
N ARG A 39 15.65 7.36 19.19
CA ARG A 39 15.35 6.22 18.30
C ARG A 39 13.85 5.93 18.31
N ARG A 40 13.25 5.87 17.12
CA ARG A 40 11.83 5.57 16.95
C ARG A 40 11.61 4.49 15.89
N ARG A 41 10.60 3.64 16.08
CA ARG A 41 10.10 2.80 14.99
C ARG A 41 9.35 3.69 14.02
N TRP A 42 9.42 3.38 12.72
CA TRP A 42 8.66 4.14 11.73
C TRP A 42 7.17 4.16 12.06
N ASN A 43 6.60 3.02 12.46
CA ASN A 43 5.17 2.88 12.75
C ASN A 43 4.70 3.75 13.94
N ASP A 44 5.61 4.17 14.82
CA ASP A 44 5.29 5.03 15.97
C ASP A 44 5.35 6.53 15.61
N ILE A 45 5.73 6.86 14.37
CA ILE A 45 5.81 8.24 13.89
C ILE A 45 4.53 8.54 13.09
N GLY A 46 3.69 9.40 13.67
CA GLY A 46 2.42 9.79 13.08
C GLY A 46 2.54 10.56 11.76
N PRO A 47 1.47 10.58 10.94
CA PRO A 47 1.51 11.18 9.59
C PRO A 47 1.98 12.63 9.55
N ARG A 48 1.50 13.47 10.49
CA ARG A 48 1.89 14.90 10.55
C ARG A 48 3.38 15.08 10.85
N THR A 49 3.94 14.27 11.75
CA THR A 49 5.37 14.32 12.06
C THR A 49 6.21 13.87 10.88
N ARG A 50 5.77 12.85 10.13
CA ARG A 50 6.47 12.37 8.92
C ARG A 50 6.63 13.45 7.85
N LEU A 51 5.64 14.32 7.69
CA LEU A 51 5.71 15.46 6.76
C LEU A 51 6.71 16.53 7.18
N ARG A 52 7.28 16.44 8.39
CA ARG A 52 8.24 17.40 8.93
C ARG A 52 9.63 16.78 9.14
N LEU A 53 9.84 15.55 8.71
CA LEU A 53 11.15 14.91 8.78
C LEU A 53 12.01 15.38 7.62
N LEU A 54 13.16 15.95 7.97
CA LEU A 54 14.16 16.44 7.02
C LEU A 54 15.47 15.66 7.18
N ARG A 55 16.28 15.61 6.13
CA ARG A 55 17.66 15.14 6.17
C ARG A 55 18.58 16.27 5.67
N ARG A 56 19.83 16.30 6.15
CA ARG A 56 20.86 17.19 5.58
C ARG A 56 21.48 16.51 4.38
N THR A 57 21.63 17.27 3.30
CA THR A 57 22.43 16.88 2.14
C THR A 57 23.45 17.99 1.84
N PRO A 58 24.47 17.73 0.99
CA PRO A 58 25.38 18.78 0.55
C PRO A 58 24.69 19.98 -0.12
N LEU A 59 23.47 19.79 -0.62
CA LEU A 59 22.67 20.81 -1.29
C LEU A 59 21.69 21.55 -0.34
N GLY A 60 21.71 21.24 0.95
CA GLY A 60 20.84 21.83 1.97
C GLY A 60 19.88 20.84 2.60
N LEU A 61 18.80 21.34 3.20
CA LEU A 61 17.77 20.48 3.78
C LEU A 61 16.91 19.85 2.68
N GLU A 62 16.49 18.60 2.90
CA GLU A 62 15.55 17.89 2.03
C GLU A 62 14.53 17.14 2.88
N PRO A 63 13.25 17.09 2.47
CA PRO A 63 12.26 16.25 3.12
C PRO A 63 12.56 14.77 2.89
N VAL A 64 12.24 13.95 3.88
CA VAL A 64 12.27 12.48 3.76
C VAL A 64 11.01 11.94 3.08
N ALA A 65 9.97 12.78 2.95
CA ALA A 65 8.75 12.44 2.24
C ALA A 65 9.01 12.21 0.74
N LEU A 66 8.46 11.13 0.19
CA LEU A 66 8.54 10.80 -1.24
C LEU A 66 7.65 11.71 -2.09
N TRP A 67 6.44 11.98 -1.61
CA TRP A 67 5.44 12.75 -2.34
C TRP A 67 5.50 14.22 -1.93
N LEU A 68 5.80 15.08 -2.90
CA LEU A 68 5.91 16.53 -2.72
C LEU A 68 4.89 17.24 -3.62
N ASN A 69 4.46 18.42 -3.18
CA ASN A 69 3.72 19.36 -4.01
C ASN A 69 4.65 20.05 -5.03
N GLU A 70 4.07 20.82 -5.95
CA GLU A 70 4.84 21.61 -6.92
C GLU A 70 5.76 22.64 -6.24
N ASP A 71 5.35 23.16 -5.09
CA ASP A 71 6.17 24.04 -4.25
C ASP A 71 7.33 23.30 -3.54
N GLY A 72 7.40 21.98 -3.67
CA GLY A 72 8.42 21.12 -3.07
C GLY A 72 8.21 20.78 -1.60
N LEU A 73 7.13 21.24 -0.96
CA LEU A 73 6.78 20.83 0.40
C LEU A 73 6.13 19.43 0.39
N PRO A 74 6.28 18.64 1.47
CA PRO A 74 5.61 17.35 1.60
C PRO A 74 4.10 17.44 1.41
N ARG A 75 3.56 16.57 0.54
CA ARG A 75 2.12 16.50 0.27
C ARG A 75 1.40 15.83 1.43
N ASP A 76 0.40 16.51 1.99
CA ASP A 76 -0.46 15.92 3.01
C ASP A 76 -1.45 14.91 2.39
N GLY A 77 -2.08 14.09 3.24
CA GLY A 77 -3.01 13.06 2.81
C GLY A 77 -4.25 13.59 2.09
N ARG A 78 -4.80 14.74 2.52
CA ARG A 78 -5.99 15.36 1.91
C ARG A 78 -5.66 15.99 0.58
N GLY A 79 -4.41 16.41 0.36
CA GLY A 79 -3.95 16.89 -0.93
C GLY A 79 -4.32 15.93 -2.07
N TRP A 80 -4.29 14.61 -1.82
CA TRP A 80 -4.70 13.63 -2.82
C TRP A 80 -6.15 13.75 -3.27
N GLU A 81 -7.09 14.16 -2.42
CA GLU A 81 -8.51 14.31 -2.79
C GLU A 81 -8.65 15.25 -4.00
N HIS A 82 -8.01 16.42 -3.93
CA HIS A 82 -8.03 17.38 -5.05
C HIS A 82 -7.38 16.84 -6.33
N THR A 83 -6.35 15.98 -6.23
CA THR A 83 -5.78 15.31 -7.41
C THR A 83 -6.80 14.43 -8.10
N PHE A 84 -7.62 13.70 -7.34
CA PHE A 84 -8.67 12.86 -7.89
C PHE A 84 -9.81 13.68 -8.45
N ASP A 85 -10.21 14.77 -7.80
CA ASP A 85 -11.25 15.68 -8.31
C ASP A 85 -10.88 16.21 -9.71
N VAL A 86 -9.68 16.77 -9.85
CA VAL A 86 -9.19 17.28 -11.14
C VAL A 86 -9.08 16.17 -12.19
N ALA A 87 -8.71 14.95 -11.79
CA ALA A 87 -8.67 13.81 -12.71
C ALA A 87 -10.07 13.37 -13.16
N ASN A 88 -11.04 13.33 -12.25
CA ASN A 88 -12.43 13.00 -12.54
C ASN A 88 -13.05 14.03 -13.49
N GLU A 89 -12.81 15.33 -13.26
CA GLU A 89 -13.24 16.41 -14.17
C GLU A 89 -12.70 16.22 -15.59
N ARG A 90 -11.41 15.88 -15.72
CA ARG A 90 -10.80 15.58 -17.02
C ARG A 90 -11.44 14.40 -17.71
N ILE A 91 -11.75 13.33 -16.98
CA ILE A 91 -12.41 12.14 -17.53
C ILE A 91 -13.86 12.44 -17.93
N ALA A 92 -14.57 13.26 -17.16
CA ALA A 92 -15.91 13.71 -17.50
C ALA A 92 -15.92 14.50 -18.82
N MET A 93 -14.94 15.40 -19.01
CA MET A 93 -14.77 16.15 -20.26
C MET A 93 -14.45 15.25 -21.47
N LEU A 94 -13.90 14.05 -21.25
CA LEU A 94 -13.68 13.04 -22.29
C LEU A 94 -14.94 12.20 -22.61
N GLY A 95 -16.10 12.57 -22.07
CA GLY A 95 -17.39 11.91 -22.34
C GLY A 95 -17.79 10.84 -21.32
N SER A 96 -17.03 10.66 -20.24
CA SER A 96 -17.32 9.69 -19.17
C SER A 96 -17.88 10.37 -17.93
N ALA A 97 -18.99 11.11 -18.07
CA ALA A 97 -19.57 11.93 -17.00
C ALA A 97 -20.08 11.15 -15.76
N GLY A 98 -20.27 9.83 -15.89
CA GLY A 98 -20.64 8.95 -14.77
C GLY A 98 -19.44 8.35 -14.02
N PHE A 99 -18.21 8.59 -14.47
CA PHE A 99 -17.02 8.04 -13.84
C PHE A 99 -16.59 8.90 -12.65
N THR A 100 -16.33 8.26 -11.52
CA THR A 100 -15.69 8.88 -10.36
C THR A 100 -14.71 7.91 -9.72
N CYS A 101 -13.61 8.44 -9.20
CA CYS A 101 -12.64 7.68 -8.44
C CYS A 101 -12.10 8.55 -7.30
N THR A 102 -11.84 7.93 -6.15
CA THR A 102 -11.16 8.56 -5.01
C THR A 102 -9.93 7.75 -4.62
N ALA A 103 -9.00 8.35 -3.89
CA ALA A 103 -7.87 7.63 -3.31
C ALA A 103 -8.32 6.44 -2.44
N HIS A 104 -9.46 6.56 -1.77
CA HIS A 104 -10.03 5.47 -0.96
C HIS A 104 -10.52 4.32 -1.84
N MET A 105 -11.15 4.60 -3.00
CA MET A 105 -11.58 3.56 -3.95
C MET A 105 -10.41 2.71 -4.47
N LEU A 106 -9.21 3.29 -4.63
CA LEU A 106 -8.02 2.49 -4.96
C LEU A 106 -7.67 1.47 -3.88
N ARG A 107 -7.89 1.81 -2.60
CA ARG A 107 -7.70 0.88 -1.48
C ARG A 107 -8.73 -0.25 -1.52
N HIS A 108 -9.97 0.05 -1.90
CA HIS A 108 -11.01 -0.96 -2.17
C HIS A 108 -10.62 -1.89 -3.32
N SER A 109 -10.17 -1.36 -4.45
CA SER A 109 -9.71 -2.18 -5.59
C SER A 109 -8.53 -3.07 -5.22
N CYS A 110 -7.60 -2.58 -4.40
CA CYS A 110 -6.50 -3.38 -3.86
C CYS A 110 -7.02 -4.53 -2.97
N ALA A 111 -7.95 -4.23 -2.06
CA ALA A 111 -8.57 -5.24 -1.20
C ALA A 111 -9.28 -6.33 -2.03
N LEU A 112 -10.02 -5.92 -3.07
CA LEU A 112 -10.77 -6.83 -3.94
C LEU A 112 -9.83 -7.75 -4.72
N ARG A 113 -8.76 -7.19 -5.29
CA ARG A 113 -7.73 -7.96 -5.96
C ARG A 113 -7.14 -9.03 -5.06
N TRP A 114 -6.73 -8.66 -3.84
CA TRP A 114 -6.10 -9.62 -2.91
C TRP A 114 -7.08 -10.64 -2.37
N TYR A 115 -8.35 -10.27 -2.20
CA TYR A 115 -9.39 -11.22 -1.86
C TYR A 115 -9.59 -12.25 -2.97
N ALA A 116 -9.73 -11.81 -4.21
CA ALA A 116 -9.88 -12.70 -5.37
C ALA A 116 -8.66 -13.64 -5.51
N ILE A 117 -7.44 -13.10 -5.46
CA ILE A 117 -6.21 -13.91 -5.48
C ILE A 117 -6.20 -14.92 -4.34
N GLY A 118 -6.50 -14.48 -3.12
CA GLY A 118 -6.53 -15.38 -1.96
C GLY A 118 -7.55 -16.49 -2.13
N ARG A 119 -8.77 -16.18 -2.62
CA ARG A 119 -9.80 -17.19 -2.92
C ARG A 119 -9.33 -18.20 -3.95
N LEU A 120 -8.72 -17.77 -5.05
CA LEU A 120 -8.18 -18.65 -6.09
C LEU A 120 -7.07 -19.55 -5.54
N VAL A 121 -6.12 -18.99 -4.78
CA VAL A 121 -5.05 -19.77 -4.13
C VAL A 121 -5.62 -20.79 -3.15
N HIS A 122 -6.60 -20.41 -2.33
CA HIS A 122 -7.26 -21.33 -1.41
C HIS A 122 -8.02 -22.43 -2.15
N ALA A 123 -8.69 -22.13 -3.26
CA ALA A 123 -9.39 -23.12 -4.07
C ALA A 123 -8.41 -24.14 -4.67
N CYS A 124 -7.33 -23.68 -5.31
CA CYS A 124 -6.31 -24.56 -5.89
C CYS A 124 -5.59 -25.40 -4.81
N ARG A 125 -5.23 -24.80 -3.67
CA ARG A 125 -4.42 -25.47 -2.64
C ARG A 125 -5.21 -26.33 -1.68
N LEU A 126 -6.49 -26.05 -1.44
CA LEU A 126 -7.30 -26.75 -0.44
C LEU A 126 -8.50 -27.50 -1.05
N GLY A 127 -8.64 -27.51 -2.38
CA GLY A 127 -9.70 -28.24 -3.07
C GLY A 127 -9.68 -29.75 -2.77
N HIS A 128 -8.48 -30.31 -2.51
CA HIS A 128 -8.28 -31.71 -2.16
C HIS A 128 -8.51 -32.04 -0.67
N LEU A 129 -8.69 -31.03 0.19
CA LEU A 129 -8.88 -31.23 1.63
C LEU A 129 -10.35 -31.41 2.00
N THR A 130 -10.62 -32.21 3.03
CA THR A 130 -11.95 -32.36 3.61
C THR A 130 -12.40 -31.07 4.33
N VAL A 131 -13.69 -30.97 4.67
CA VAL A 131 -14.23 -29.81 5.40
C VAL A 131 -13.51 -29.56 6.72
N VAL A 132 -13.23 -30.62 7.50
CA VAL A 132 -12.52 -30.53 8.79
C VAL A 132 -11.08 -30.05 8.57
N GLN A 133 -10.35 -30.62 7.61
CA GLN A 133 -8.99 -30.19 7.28
C GLN A 133 -8.92 -28.73 6.80
N ARG A 134 -9.94 -28.28 6.05
CA ARG A 134 -10.05 -26.87 5.64
C ARG A 134 -10.35 -25.94 6.80
N GLN A 135 -11.03 -26.41 7.84
CA GLN A 135 -11.27 -25.65 9.06
C GLN A 135 -9.98 -25.55 9.89
N ASP A 136 -9.31 -26.68 10.13
CA ASP A 136 -8.03 -26.73 10.86
C ASP A 136 -6.96 -25.85 10.20
N PHE A 137 -6.85 -25.91 8.87
CA PHE A 137 -5.93 -25.06 8.11
C PHE A 137 -6.23 -23.57 8.33
N ARG A 138 -7.51 -23.20 8.37
CA ARG A 138 -7.95 -21.81 8.55
C ARG A 138 -7.67 -21.30 9.96
N GLU A 139 -7.83 -22.17 10.96
CA GLU A 139 -7.50 -21.87 12.35
C GLU A 139 -5.99 -21.70 12.55
N GLN A 140 -5.16 -22.49 11.85
CA GLN A 140 -3.70 -22.43 11.97
C GLN A 140 -3.04 -21.31 11.14
N PHE A 141 -3.51 -21.07 9.91
CA PHE A 141 -2.83 -20.19 8.95
C PHE A 141 -3.67 -18.97 8.54
N GLY A 142 -4.92 -18.87 9.00
CA GLY A 142 -5.86 -17.83 8.64
C GLY A 142 -6.64 -18.12 7.35
N ASP A 143 -7.58 -17.23 7.05
CA ASP A 143 -8.37 -17.25 5.81
C ASP A 143 -7.93 -16.14 4.84
N THR A 144 -8.62 -16.05 3.69
CA THR A 144 -8.42 -14.97 2.71
C THR A 144 -8.50 -13.58 3.33
N TRP A 145 -9.31 -13.38 4.37
CA TRP A 145 -9.42 -12.07 5.03
C TRP A 145 -8.17 -11.72 5.84
N HIS A 146 -7.45 -12.70 6.38
CA HIS A 146 -6.16 -12.46 7.03
C HIS A 146 -5.08 -12.07 6.02
N LEU A 147 -5.11 -12.64 4.81
CA LEU A 147 -4.26 -12.18 3.70
C LEU A 147 -4.57 -10.72 3.36
N VAL A 148 -5.85 -10.38 3.14
CA VAL A 148 -6.26 -9.00 2.80
C VAL A 148 -5.90 -8.04 3.93
N GLN A 149 -6.14 -8.41 5.20
CA GLN A 149 -5.72 -7.61 6.36
C GLN A 149 -4.22 -7.33 6.34
N THR A 150 -3.40 -8.35 6.08
CA THR A 150 -1.95 -8.24 6.00
C THR A 150 -1.53 -7.28 4.89
N MET A 151 -2.09 -7.45 3.68
CA MET A 151 -1.77 -6.59 2.53
C MET A 151 -2.20 -5.14 2.75
N LEU A 152 -3.29 -4.91 3.48
CA LEU A 152 -3.78 -3.58 3.82
C LEU A 152 -3.09 -2.97 5.05
N GLY A 153 -2.41 -3.78 5.86
CA GLY A 153 -1.78 -3.35 7.11
C GLY A 153 -2.79 -2.99 8.21
N HIS A 154 -3.95 -3.65 8.23
CA HIS A 154 -4.93 -3.44 9.30
C HIS A 154 -4.53 -4.15 10.59
N LEU A 155 -4.78 -3.50 11.73
CA LEU A 155 -4.46 -4.06 13.05
C LEU A 155 -5.30 -5.31 13.37
N ARG A 156 -6.55 -5.34 12.90
CA ARG A 156 -7.54 -6.38 13.19
C ARG A 156 -8.27 -6.79 11.92
N VAL A 157 -8.54 -8.09 11.77
CA VAL A 157 -9.26 -8.63 10.60
C VAL A 157 -10.71 -8.11 10.57
N GLU A 158 -11.31 -7.85 11.73
CA GLU A 158 -12.67 -7.34 11.88
C GLU A 158 -12.82 -5.98 11.22
N THR A 159 -11.81 -5.10 11.33
CA THR A 159 -11.80 -3.80 10.65
C THR A 159 -11.79 -3.99 9.13
N THR A 160 -11.01 -4.94 8.62
CA THR A 160 -11.00 -5.28 7.19
C THR A 160 -12.37 -5.80 6.75
N LYS A 161 -12.95 -6.75 7.48
CA LYS A 161 -14.27 -7.29 7.17
C LYS A 161 -15.34 -6.20 7.23
N ALA A 162 -15.40 -5.39 8.28
CA ALA A 162 -16.40 -4.34 8.41
C ALA A 162 -16.34 -3.30 7.28
N VAL A 163 -15.14 -2.95 6.80
CA VAL A 163 -14.96 -1.94 5.75
C VAL A 163 -15.21 -2.48 4.35
N TYR A 164 -14.89 -3.75 4.09
CA TYR A 164 -14.87 -4.30 2.73
C TYR A 164 -15.91 -5.40 2.48
N LEU A 165 -16.49 -6.03 3.50
CA LEU A 165 -17.38 -7.18 3.29
C LEU A 165 -18.66 -6.85 2.54
N GLU A 166 -19.32 -5.74 2.88
CA GLU A 166 -20.64 -5.40 2.32
C GLU A 166 -20.58 -4.98 0.84
N PRO A 167 -19.60 -4.17 0.40
CA PRO A 167 -19.36 -3.95 -1.04
C PRO A 167 -19.01 -5.24 -1.81
N PHE A 168 -18.34 -6.20 -1.17
CA PHE A 168 -17.92 -7.44 -1.81
C PHE A 168 -19.04 -8.47 -1.92
N ARG A 169 -19.99 -8.47 -0.97
CA ARG A 169 -21.22 -9.27 -1.05
C ARG A 169 -22.09 -8.81 -2.23
N THR A 170 -22.13 -7.51 -2.48
CA THR A 170 -22.91 -6.93 -3.59
C THR A 170 -22.33 -7.24 -4.97
N LEU A 171 -21.00 -7.46 -5.06
CA LEU A 171 -20.30 -7.78 -6.30
C LEU A 171 -20.46 -9.24 -6.77
N ASP A 172 -21.21 -10.05 -6.03
CA ASP A 172 -21.39 -11.49 -6.26
C ASP A 172 -20.04 -12.16 -6.58
N VAL A 173 -19.08 -12.02 -5.66
CA VAL A 173 -17.71 -12.52 -5.84
C VAL A 173 -17.70 -14.04 -6.06
N GLU A 174 -18.73 -14.76 -5.64
CA GLU A 174 -18.95 -16.16 -6.01
C GLU A 174 -19.19 -16.34 -7.52
N MET A 175 -19.90 -15.42 -8.17
CA MET A 175 -20.13 -15.41 -9.62
C MET A 175 -18.85 -15.02 -10.41
N LEU A 176 -18.04 -14.10 -9.89
CA LEU A 176 -16.70 -13.80 -10.44
C LEU A 176 -15.73 -14.98 -10.29
N LEU A 177 -15.79 -15.72 -9.17
CA LEU A 177 -14.99 -16.92 -8.94
C LEU A 177 -15.50 -18.12 -9.75
N ALA A 178 -16.83 -18.25 -9.94
CA ALA A 178 -17.42 -19.27 -10.80
C ALA A 178 -17.07 -19.05 -12.28
N HIS A 179 -16.90 -17.79 -12.73
CA HIS A 179 -16.32 -17.50 -14.05
C HIS A 179 -14.81 -17.78 -14.10
N ALA A 180 -14.12 -17.77 -12.95
CA ALA A 180 -12.74 -18.17 -12.83
C ALA A 180 -12.55 -19.70 -12.73
N ASP A 181 -13.61 -20.51 -12.58
CA ASP A 181 -13.55 -21.98 -12.59
C ASP A 181 -13.21 -22.58 -13.98
N GLY A 182 -12.92 -21.73 -14.98
CA GLY A 182 -12.25 -22.10 -16.24
C GLY A 182 -10.97 -21.29 -16.51
N PHE A 183 -10.58 -20.40 -15.60
CA PHE A 183 -9.39 -19.56 -15.73
C PHE A 183 -8.16 -20.38 -15.32
N ALA A 184 -7.16 -20.47 -16.20
CA ALA A 184 -5.92 -21.18 -15.93
C ALA A 184 -5.06 -20.41 -14.90
N ILE A 185 -5.46 -20.46 -13.63
CA ILE A 185 -4.85 -19.76 -12.50
C ILE A 185 -3.35 -20.05 -12.41
N GLU A 186 -2.93 -21.29 -12.69
CA GLU A 186 -1.51 -21.65 -12.71
C GLU A 186 -0.72 -20.87 -13.76
N MET A 187 -1.26 -20.74 -14.97
CA MET A 187 -0.64 -19.98 -16.06
C MET A 187 -0.63 -18.47 -15.77
N PHE A 188 -1.73 -17.93 -15.24
CA PHE A 188 -1.80 -16.52 -14.84
C PHE A 188 -0.84 -16.18 -13.69
N MET A 189 -0.75 -17.03 -12.67
CA MET A 189 0.17 -16.82 -11.56
C MET A 189 1.62 -16.96 -12.03
N ALA A 190 1.92 -17.93 -12.91
CA ALA A 190 3.23 -18.05 -13.54
C ALA A 190 3.61 -16.79 -14.31
N GLU A 191 2.69 -16.20 -15.09
CA GLU A 191 2.90 -14.97 -15.86
C GLU A 191 3.07 -13.72 -14.96
N VAL A 192 2.21 -13.56 -13.95
CA VAL A 192 2.27 -12.42 -13.01
C VAL A 192 3.57 -12.44 -12.19
N PHE A 193 4.09 -13.62 -11.86
CA PHE A 193 5.28 -13.75 -11.03
C PHE A 193 6.60 -13.82 -11.81
N THR A 194 6.59 -14.26 -13.06
CA THR A 194 7.82 -14.32 -13.90
C THR A 194 8.41 -12.94 -14.20
N GLY A 195 7.61 -11.88 -14.21
CA GLY A 195 8.08 -10.50 -14.47
C GLY A 195 8.30 -9.63 -13.22
N HIS A 196 7.99 -10.10 -12.00
CA HIS A 196 7.94 -9.23 -10.83
C HIS A 196 9.28 -9.15 -10.11
N SER A 197 9.89 -7.96 -10.05
CA SER A 197 11.24 -7.67 -9.50
C SER A 197 11.50 -8.05 -8.03
N ARG A 198 10.48 -8.57 -7.32
CA ARG A 198 10.57 -9.06 -5.93
C ARG A 198 10.34 -10.57 -5.79
N VAL A 199 10.06 -11.26 -6.89
CA VAL A 199 9.92 -12.72 -6.93
C VAL A 199 11.21 -13.27 -7.54
N ARG A 200 12.00 -13.99 -6.73
CA ARG A 200 13.16 -14.71 -7.24
C ARG A 200 12.65 -15.98 -7.94
N THR A 201 12.63 -15.97 -9.27
CA THR A 201 12.51 -17.20 -10.05
C THR A 201 13.81 -18.00 -9.94
N ASP A 202 13.72 -19.32 -10.12
CA ASP A 202 14.81 -20.29 -9.97
C ASP A 202 16.09 -19.82 -10.69
N PRO A 203 17.21 -19.59 -9.96
CA PRO A 203 18.44 -19.07 -10.54
C PRO A 203 19.13 -20.03 -11.53
N LEU A 204 18.63 -21.26 -11.70
CA LEU A 204 19.19 -22.25 -12.62
C LEU A 204 18.44 -22.38 -13.96
N ALA A 205 17.32 -21.67 -14.15
CA ALA A 205 16.49 -21.80 -15.36
C ALA A 205 17.11 -21.15 -16.63
N GLY A 206 18.27 -20.48 -16.52
CA GLY A 206 18.91 -19.74 -17.62
C GLY A 206 20.21 -20.32 -18.17
N VAL A 207 20.61 -21.54 -17.77
CA VAL A 207 21.81 -22.18 -18.33
C VAL A 207 21.40 -23.41 -19.12
N ARG A 208 21.15 -23.20 -20.42
CA ARG A 208 21.28 -24.22 -21.46
C ARG A 208 22.02 -23.61 -22.63
#